data_AF-S4PGH8-F1
#
_entry.id   AF-S4PGH8-F1
#
_cell.length_a   1.000
_cell.length_b   1.000
_cell.length_c   1.000
_cell.angle_alpha   90.00
_cell.angle_beta   90.00
_cell.angle_gamma   90.00
#
_symmetry.space_group_name_H-M   'P 1'
#
loop_
_entity.id
_entity.type
_entity.pdbx_description
1 polymer ?
#
loop_
_entity_poly.entity_id
_entity_poly.type
_entity_poly.pdbx_seq_one_letter_code
_entity_poly.pdbx_strand_id
1 'polypeptide(L)'
;ISALWRVIIVGSCFTLALIVSAGRVYLHYHTTAQVVVGAIVGFIFATAWFTVVHRILTPLFPQMVSLKLCEMLMIRDTTLIPNVLWFEYTTSRQEARTRGRKLAALKPT
;
A
#
# COMPACT_ATOMS: atom_id res chain seq x y z
N ILE A 1 -0.33 -19.87 -8.16
CA ILE A 1 -0.57 -19.37 -6.77
C ILE A 1 -0.60 -17.84 -6.69
N SER A 2 0.31 -17.11 -7.34
CA SER A 2 0.41 -15.64 -7.24
C SER A 2 -0.77 -14.82 -7.78
N ALA A 3 -1.59 -15.36 -8.70
CA ALA A 3 -2.76 -14.65 -9.23
C ALA A 3 -4.08 -15.02 -8.53
N LEU A 4 -4.15 -16.21 -7.93
CA LEU A 4 -5.40 -16.76 -7.38
C LEU A 4 -5.96 -15.88 -6.26
N TRP A 5 -5.10 -15.45 -5.32
CA TRP A 5 -5.52 -14.57 -4.23
C TRP A 5 -6.04 -13.22 -4.74
N ARG A 6 -5.46 -12.68 -5.82
CA ARG A 6 -5.92 -11.42 -6.43
C ARG A 6 -7.32 -11.58 -7.00
N VAL A 7 -7.55 -12.68 -7.72
CA VAL A 7 -8.87 -13.00 -8.27
C VAL A 7 -9.91 -13.18 -7.17
N ILE A 8 -9.55 -13.88 -6.08
CA ILE A 8 -10.44 -14.07 -4.93
C ILE A 8 -10.81 -12.71 -4.31
N ILE A 9 -9.84 -11.85 -4.03
CA ILE A 9 -10.10 -10.54 -3.43
C ILE A 9 -10.98 -9.68 -4.36
N VAL A 10 -10.59 -9.54 -5.64
CA VAL A 10 -11.35 -8.73 -6.60
C VAL A 10 -12.77 -9.27 -6.79
N GLY A 11 -12.92 -10.59 -6.93
CA GLY A 11 -14.23 -11.23 -7.05
C GLY A 11 -15.10 -11.01 -5.81
N SER A 12 -14.51 -11.08 -4.62
CA SER A 12 -15.22 -10.83 -3.35
C SER A 12 -15.70 -9.38 -3.26
N CYS A 13 -14.83 -8.42 -3.58
CA CYS A 13 -15.18 -7.00 -3.62
C CYS A 13 -16.31 -6.72 -4.63
N PHE A 14 -16.24 -7.31 -5.83
CA PHE A 14 -17.27 -7.12 -6.86
C PHE A 14 -18.61 -7.71 -6.43
N THR A 15 -18.59 -8.91 -5.86
CA THR A 15 -19.79 -9.58 -5.33
C THR A 15 -20.44 -8.75 -4.23
N LEU A 16 -19.66 -8.24 -3.27
CA LEU A 16 -20.16 -7.37 -2.21
C LEU A 16 -20.75 -6.07 -2.77
N ALA A 17 -20.09 -5.44 -3.75
CA ALA A 17 -20.61 -4.23 -4.39
C ALA A 17 -21.97 -4.47 -5.07
N LEU A 18 -22.15 -5.62 -5.71
CA LEU A 18 -23.45 -6.02 -6.30
C LEU A 18 -24.51 -6.26 -5.23
N ILE A 19 -24.18 -6.96 -4.15
CA ILE A 19 -25.12 -7.20 -3.03
C ILE A 19 -25.59 -5.88 -2.43
N VAL A 20 -24.67 -4.95 -2.16
CA VAL A 20 -25.02 -3.61 -1.63
C VAL A 20 -25.89 -2.86 -2.63
N SER A 21 -25.53 -2.86 -3.91
CA SER A 21 -26.30 -2.18 -4.97
C SER A 21 -27.72 -2.74 -5.10
N ALA A 22 -27.87 -4.06 -5.08
CA ALA A 22 -29.17 -4.72 -5.08
C ALA A 22 -29.98 -4.37 -3.83
N GLY A 23 -29.35 -4.34 -2.65
CA GLY A 23 -29.98 -3.92 -1.40
C GLY A 23 -30.50 -2.47 -1.45
N ARG A 24 -29.78 -1.56 -2.12
CA ARG A 24 -30.23 -0.16 -2.29
C ARG A 24 -31.46 -0.02 -3.16
N VAL A 25 -31.56 -0.82 -4.23
CA VAL A 25 -32.75 -0.83 -5.10
C VAL A 25 -33.92 -1.52 -4.41
N TYR A 26 -33.68 -2.66 -3.75
CA TYR A 26 -34.71 -3.42 -3.03
C TYR A 26 -35.37 -2.62 -1.89
N LEU A 27 -34.57 -1.89 -1.12
CA LEU A 27 -35.06 -0.99 -0.05
C LEU A 27 -35.63 0.34 -0.59
N HIS A 28 -35.69 0.51 -1.91
CA HIS A 28 -36.20 1.72 -2.58
C HIS A 28 -35.45 3.01 -2.21
N TYR A 29 -34.19 2.91 -1.73
CA TYR A 29 -33.36 4.09 -1.46
C TYR A 29 -32.79 4.71 -2.74
N HIS A 30 -32.55 3.88 -3.78
CA HIS A 30 -32.03 4.33 -5.06
C HIS A 30 -32.75 3.66 -6.22
N THR A 31 -32.85 4.37 -7.35
CA THR A 31 -33.28 3.77 -8.62
C THR A 31 -32.11 3.04 -9.29
N THR A 32 -32.42 2.06 -10.15
CA THR A 32 -31.40 1.35 -10.94
C THR A 32 -30.54 2.33 -11.75
N ALA A 33 -31.14 3.39 -12.31
CA ALA A 33 -30.41 4.42 -13.04
C ALA A 33 -29.39 5.16 -12.15
N GLN A 34 -29.77 5.53 -10.92
CA GLN A 34 -28.85 6.16 -9.97
C GLN A 34 -27.67 5.24 -9.62
N VAL A 35 -27.93 3.94 -9.42
CA VAL A 35 -26.88 2.95 -9.13
C VAL A 35 -25.91 2.81 -10.31
N VAL A 36 -26.43 2.72 -11.54
CA VAL A 36 -25.59 2.62 -12.75
C VAL A 36 -24.75 3.88 -12.95
N VAL A 37 -25.36 5.07 -12.84
CA VAL A 37 -24.62 6.34 -12.94
C VAL A 37 -23.56 6.44 -11.83
N GLY A 38 -23.90 6.08 -10.60
CA GLY A 38 -22.97 6.04 -9.47
C GLY A 38 -21.79 5.09 -9.74
N ALA A 39 -22.02 3.92 -10.33
CA ALA A 39 -20.97 2.99 -10.71
C ALA A 39 -20.05 3.55 -11.80
N ILE A 40 -20.60 4.23 -12.82
CA ILE A 40 -19.82 4.88 -13.88
C ILE A 40 -18.95 6.00 -13.31
N VAL A 41 -19.54 6.88 -12.49
CA VAL A 41 -18.82 7.97 -11.82
C VAL A 41 -17.71 7.38 -10.93
N GLY A 42 -18.04 6.38 -10.11
CA GLY A 42 -17.07 5.69 -9.26
C GLY A 42 -15.91 5.08 -10.05
N PHE A 43 -16.18 4.45 -11.19
CA PHE A 43 -15.13 3.90 -12.08
C PHE A 43 -14.20 5.00 -12.61
N ILE A 44 -14.76 6.10 -13.13
CA ILE A 44 -13.98 7.23 -13.65
C ILE A 44 -13.06 7.80 -12.57
N PHE A 45 -13.59 8.06 -11.37
CA PHE A 45 -12.82 8.58 -10.26
C PHE A 45 -11.76 7.58 -9.77
N ALA A 46 -12.09 6.29 -9.70
CA ALA A 46 -11.13 5.25 -9.31
C ALA A 46 -9.96 5.17 -10.31
N THR A 47 -10.23 5.19 -11.62
CA THR A 47 -9.20 5.18 -12.66
C THR A 47 -8.36 6.45 -12.63
N ALA A 48 -8.99 7.62 -12.49
CA ALA A 48 -8.29 8.90 -12.38
C ALA A 48 -7.36 8.92 -11.15
N TRP A 49 -7.88 8.55 -9.98
CA TRP A 49 -7.11 8.48 -8.75
C TRP A 49 -5.97 7.46 -8.84
N PHE A 50 -6.24 6.25 -9.34
CA PHE A 50 -5.22 5.22 -9.55
C PHE A 50 -4.08 5.73 -10.44
N THR A 51 -4.42 6.44 -11.52
CA THR A 51 -3.45 7.02 -12.46
C THR A 51 -2.61 8.10 -11.78
N VAL A 52 -3.23 9.02 -11.04
CA VAL A 52 -2.52 10.07 -10.29
C VAL A 52 -1.55 9.44 -9.30
N VAL A 53 -2.01 8.48 -8.50
CA VAL A 53 -1.17 7.82 -7.49
C VAL A 53 0.01 7.11 -8.16
N HIS A 54 -0.23 6.23 -9.13
CA HIS A 54 0.83 5.37 -9.68
C HIS A 54 1.76 6.10 -10.65
N ARG A 55 1.25 7.06 -11.43
CA ARG A 55 2.04 7.72 -12.49
C ARG A 55 2.66 9.02 -12.03
N ILE A 56 2.12 9.66 -10.99
CA ILE A 56 2.58 10.95 -10.50
C ILE A 56 3.14 10.81 -9.09
N LEU A 57 2.34 10.34 -8.12
CA LEU A 57 2.78 10.35 -6.71
C LEU A 57 3.86 9.30 -6.40
N THR A 58 3.74 8.08 -6.91
CA THR A 58 4.75 7.02 -6.69
C THR A 58 6.14 7.41 -7.19
N PRO A 59 6.34 7.94 -8.43
CA PRO A 59 7.67 8.38 -8.86
C PRO A 59 8.17 9.64 -8.12
N LEU A 60 7.29 10.48 -7.58
CA LEU A 60 7.67 11.63 -6.76
C LEU A 60 8.00 11.25 -5.31
N PHE A 61 7.56 10.08 -4.85
CA PHE A 61 7.72 9.65 -3.47
C PHE A 61 9.17 9.66 -2.96
N PRO A 62 10.19 9.19 -3.71
CA PRO A 62 11.58 9.29 -3.27
C PRO A 62 12.05 10.72 -3.01
N GLN A 63 11.55 11.68 -3.82
CA GLN A 63 11.86 13.10 -3.64
C GLN A 63 11.15 13.67 -2.41
N MET A 64 9.89 13.29 -2.18
CA MET A 64 9.14 13.72 -0.99
C MET A 64 9.76 13.21 0.30
N VAL A 65 10.22 11.95 0.34
CA VAL A 65 10.84 11.36 1.53
C VAL A 65 12.18 12.02 1.87
N SER A 66 12.86 12.62 0.89
CA SER A 66 14.10 13.39 1.13
C SER A 66 13.88 14.75 1.82
N LEU A 67 12.63 15.19 2.00
CA LEU A 67 12.33 16.44 2.69
C LEU A 67 12.65 16.33 4.19
N LYS A 68 13.17 17.43 4.78
CA LYS A 68 13.55 17.49 6.20
C LYS A 68 12.40 17.14 7.16
N LEU A 69 11.16 17.47 6.80
CA LEU A 69 9.98 17.07 7.57
C LEU A 69 9.79 15.54 7.56
N CYS A 70 9.96 14.91 6.41
CA CYS A 70 9.86 13.46 6.26
C CYS A 70 11.02 12.74 6.97
N GLU A 71 12.23 13.29 6.91
CA GLU A 71 13.38 12.80 7.68
C GLU A 71 13.14 12.91 9.19
N MET A 72 12.62 14.05 9.67
CA MET A 72 12.29 14.26 11.08
C MET A 72 11.21 13.30 11.59
N LEU A 73 10.23 12.97 10.74
CA LEU A 73 9.20 11.98 11.03
C LEU A 73 9.65 10.54 10.79
N MET A 74 10.90 10.33 10.37
CA MET A 74 11.48 9.03 10.03
C MET A 74 10.66 8.26 8.98
N ILE A 75 10.06 8.97 8.02
CA ILE A 75 9.34 8.34 6.89
C ILE A 75 10.38 7.62 6.03
N ARG A 76 10.12 6.35 5.71
CA ARG A 76 11.02 5.49 4.95
C ARG A 76 10.42 5.16 3.60
N ASP A 77 11.26 5.18 2.57
CA ASP A 77 10.93 4.60 1.27
C ASP A 77 11.33 3.12 1.23
N THR A 78 10.33 2.26 1.09
CA THR A 78 10.49 0.80 0.98
C THR A 78 10.03 0.28 -0.39
N THR A 79 9.76 1.16 -1.35
CA THR A 79 9.14 0.81 -2.64
C THR A 79 9.90 -0.26 -3.42
N LEU A 80 11.24 -0.24 -3.35
CA LEU A 80 12.12 -1.19 -4.04
C LEU A 80 12.50 -2.41 -3.18
N ILE A 81 12.04 -2.49 -1.93
CA ILE A 81 12.38 -3.59 -1.01
C ILE A 81 11.36 -4.72 -1.18
N PRO A 82 11.76 -5.90 -1.69
CA PRO A 82 10.82 -6.97 -2.00
C PRO A 82 10.22 -7.64 -0.75
N ASN A 83 10.98 -7.69 0.34
CA ASN A 83 10.51 -8.19 1.63
C ASN A 83 11.09 -7.33 2.76
N VAL A 84 10.28 -6.41 3.27
CA VAL A 84 10.66 -5.46 4.31
C VAL A 84 11.07 -6.17 5.60
N LEU A 85 10.31 -7.19 6.02
CA LEU A 85 10.60 -7.92 7.27
C LEU A 85 11.95 -8.63 7.22
N TRP A 86 12.25 -9.27 6.09
CA TRP A 86 13.54 -9.94 5.90
C TRP A 86 14.69 -8.93 5.84
N PHE A 87 14.49 -7.81 5.16
CA PHE A 87 15.48 -6.73 5.07
C PHE A 87 15.81 -6.15 6.44
N GLU A 88 14.79 -5.84 7.25
CA GLU A 88 14.98 -5.30 8.60
C GLU A 88 15.66 -6.31 9.53
N TYR A 89 15.26 -7.58 9.47
CA TYR A 89 15.87 -8.65 10.25
C TYR A 89 17.37 -8.81 9.97
N THR A 90 17.73 -8.91 8.68
CA THR A 90 19.12 -9.14 8.26
C THR A 90 20.01 -7.95 8.60
N THR A 91 19.55 -6.73 8.34
CA THR A 91 20.26 -5.49 8.65
C THR A 91 20.49 -5.34 10.16
N SER A 92 19.46 -5.57 10.97
CA SER A 92 19.56 -5.49 12.44
C SER A 92 20.55 -6.51 12.99
N ARG A 93 20.54 -7.75 12.47
CA ARG A 93 21.45 -8.81 12.89
C ARG A 93 22.90 -8.53 12.49
N GLN A 94 23.13 -7.97 11.31
CA GLN A 94 24.47 -7.56 10.86
C GLN A 94 25.03 -6.43 11.73
N GLU A 95 24.23 -5.40 11.99
CA GLU A 95 24.64 -4.26 12.81
C GLU A 95 24.98 -4.68 14.25
N ALA A 96 24.16 -5.55 14.86
CA ALA A 96 24.44 -6.11 16.19
C ALA A 96 25.78 -6.87 16.25
N ARG A 97 26.09 -7.67 15.21
CA ARG A 97 27.38 -8.39 15.11
C ARG A 97 28.55 -7.44 14.96
N THR A 98 28.43 -6.42 14.11
CA THR A 98 29.48 -5.41 13.89
C THR A 98 29.76 -4.63 15.17
N ARG A 99 28.72 -4.20 15.89
CA ARG A 99 28.87 -3.54 17.20
C ARG A 99 29.49 -4.45 18.25
N GLY A 100 29.07 -5.72 18.31
CA GLY A 100 29.65 -6.71 19.22
C GLY A 100 31.15 -6.91 18.99
N ARG A 101 31.59 -6.96 17.72
CA ARG A 101 33.03 -7.03 17.38
C ARG A 101 33.80 -5.78 17.80
N LYS A 102 33.24 -4.58 17.57
CA LYS A 102 33.87 -3.32 18.01
C LYS A 102 34.02 -3.27 19.53
N LEU A 103 32.98 -3.65 20.27
CA LEU A 103 33.00 -3.71 21.74
C LEU A 103 34.02 -4.72 22.26
N ALA A 104 34.13 -5.90 21.64
CA ALA A 104 35.12 -6.90 22.01
C ALA A 104 36.57 -6.42 21.76
N ALA A 105 36.81 -5.66 20.68
CA ALA A 105 38.10 -5.07 20.37
C ALA A 105 38.50 -3.91 21.30
N LEU A 106 37.52 -3.23 21.91
CA LEU A 106 37.74 -2.11 22.84
C LEU A 106 38.04 -2.56 24.28
N LYS A 107 37.89 -3.84 24.61
CA LYS A 107 38.17 -4.34 25.96
C LYS A 107 39.69 -4.43 26.15
N PRO A 108 40.32 -3.64 27.05
CA PRO A 108 41.74 -3.80 27.33
C PRO A 108 41.95 -5.17 27.98
N THR A 109 42.94 -5.91 27.48
CA THR A 109 43.42 -7.18 28.03
C THR A 109 44.03 -6.99 29.40
#